data_AF-K6V5C6-F1
#
_entry.id   AF-K6V5C6-F1
#
_cell.length_a   1.000
_cell.length_b   1.000
_cell.length_c   1.000
_cell.angle_alpha   90.00
_cell.angle_beta   90.00
_cell.angle_gamma   90.00
#
_symmetry.space_group_name_H-M   'P 1'
#
loop_
_entity.id
_entity.type
_entity.pdbx_description
1 polymer ?
#
loop_
_entity_poly.entity_id
_entity_poly.type
_entity_poly.pdbx_seq_one_letter_code
_entity_poly.pdbx_strand_id
1 'polypeptide(L)'
;MTQPGPTFPTKFELTRPLLDLMTDDQIWARSDLREVMADVLQLTPQQRAETVKSGSTRLDVRVSWALYYLNRTGAVEPAGTGRTKITAYGHQLLVEHPDQLSQADLEASAQYLDDTASSSGEDSEKLPVCWFVGAVFSDRPGAEVFDHTELFRAEGRWQAGRPHRYSDQILAMKPGDRIAIKAAFTRKHDLPFDINGKTASVMSIKATGTVTRNFGDGDGVEVEWNPEELLPEEDWYFWTSRSTVWKVRPSTWKSRALIAFAFDGADQDYGRFLTEPYWQKKYGIDAKVSHSAFDSTRLDEEVPDEPIYTVDDIVGDGCFMSAAELAGHIGALRRKKNLILQGPPGTGKTWLAKRLAYAVIERKDRKLIHALQFHPTVSYEDFVRGWRPSGDGKLTLTDGVFLDVIDAAVNEPDNNHVLVIEEINRANLAQVMGELLTLLESDKRDP
;
A
#
# COMPACT_ATOMS: atom_id res chain seq x y z
N MET A 1 30.96 -26.09 44.72
CA MET A 1 30.58 -25.18 43.63
C MET A 1 29.48 -25.87 42.85
N THR A 2 28.23 -25.52 43.13
CA THR A 2 27.06 -26.00 42.39
C THR A 2 27.14 -25.44 40.97
N GLN A 3 27.28 -26.33 39.98
CA GLN A 3 27.09 -26.02 38.56
C GLN A 3 25.78 -25.22 38.41
N PRO A 4 25.76 -24.10 37.67
CA PRO A 4 24.50 -23.42 37.39
C PRO A 4 23.60 -24.42 36.64
N GLY A 5 22.41 -24.68 37.18
CA GLY A 5 21.42 -25.53 36.53
C GLY A 5 21.07 -24.97 35.13
N PRO A 6 20.53 -25.80 34.22
CA PRO A 6 20.27 -25.39 32.85
C PRO A 6 19.44 -24.12 32.82
N THR A 7 19.96 -23.10 32.15
CA THR A 7 19.31 -21.80 31.97
C THR A 7 17.98 -22.01 31.25
N PHE A 8 16.88 -21.48 31.80
CA PHE A 8 15.56 -21.58 31.17
C PHE A 8 15.60 -20.85 29.81
N PRO A 9 15.13 -21.48 28.71
CA PRO A 9 15.27 -20.90 27.38
C PRO A 9 14.58 -19.54 27.24
N THR A 10 15.23 -18.68 26.48
CA THR A 10 14.75 -17.36 26.08
C THR A 10 13.59 -17.48 25.10
N LYS A 11 12.84 -16.39 24.91
CA LYS A 11 11.73 -16.35 23.94
C LYS A 11 12.18 -16.65 22.50
N PHE A 12 13.42 -16.32 22.13
CA PHE A 12 13.96 -16.54 20.79
C PHE A 12 14.43 -17.98 20.58
N GLU A 13 15.07 -18.59 21.59
CA GLU A 13 15.41 -20.01 21.58
C GLU A 13 14.20 -20.94 21.43
N LEU A 14 12.98 -20.44 21.70
CA LEU A 14 11.74 -21.20 21.50
C LEU A 14 11.11 -21.05 20.12
N THR A 15 11.54 -20.09 19.29
CA THR A 15 10.85 -19.79 18.02
C THR A 15 11.00 -20.91 16.98
N ARG A 16 12.22 -21.41 16.79
CA ARG A 16 12.49 -22.54 15.91
C ARG A 16 11.82 -23.83 16.40
N PRO A 17 11.96 -24.25 17.68
CA PRO A 17 11.23 -25.40 18.20
C PRO A 17 9.71 -25.28 18.06
N LEU A 18 9.13 -24.08 18.19
CA LEU A 18 7.70 -23.88 17.96
C LEU A 18 7.32 -24.12 16.50
N LEU A 19 8.10 -23.62 15.54
CA LEU A 19 7.87 -23.89 14.12
C LEU A 19 7.98 -25.38 13.80
N ASP A 20 8.98 -26.07 14.35
CA ASP A 20 9.14 -27.53 14.17
C ASP A 20 7.89 -28.30 14.61
N LEU A 21 7.26 -27.89 15.72
CA LEU A 21 6.02 -28.52 16.21
C LEU A 21 4.82 -28.35 15.27
N MET A 22 4.86 -27.33 14.40
CA MET A 22 3.76 -27.00 13.48
C MET A 22 4.02 -27.46 12.04
N THR A 23 5.11 -28.20 11.79
CA THR A 23 5.47 -28.73 10.46
C THR A 23 4.45 -29.70 9.87
N ASP A 24 3.49 -30.14 10.67
CA ASP A 24 2.36 -30.96 10.24
C ASP A 24 1.21 -30.16 9.60
N ASP A 25 1.39 -28.84 9.44
CA ASP A 25 0.41 -27.89 8.89
C ASP A 25 -0.94 -27.89 9.64
N GLN A 26 -0.99 -28.43 10.86
CA GLN A 26 -2.19 -28.43 11.69
C GLN A 26 -2.39 -27.09 12.39
N ILE A 27 -3.63 -26.83 12.82
CA ILE A 27 -3.95 -25.66 13.63
C ILE A 27 -3.70 -26.02 15.09
N TRP A 28 -2.81 -25.25 15.73
CA TRP A 28 -2.41 -25.50 17.10
C TRP A 28 -3.01 -24.46 18.05
N ALA A 29 -3.59 -24.92 19.17
CA ALA A 29 -3.93 -24.05 20.27
C ALA A 29 -2.68 -23.68 21.09
N ARG A 30 -2.59 -22.43 21.55
CA ARG A 30 -1.44 -21.99 22.36
C ARG A 30 -1.24 -22.84 23.62
N SER A 31 -2.31 -23.32 24.24
CA SER A 31 -2.25 -24.23 25.39
C SER A 31 -1.50 -25.51 25.07
N ASP A 32 -1.72 -26.06 23.88
CA ASP A 32 -1.20 -27.36 23.48
C ASP A 32 0.25 -27.24 23.05
N LEU A 33 0.59 -26.17 22.30
CA LEU A 33 1.99 -25.81 22.01
C LEU A 33 2.80 -25.64 23.29
N ARG A 34 2.23 -25.03 24.33
CA ARG A 34 2.91 -24.86 25.61
C ARG A 34 3.17 -26.20 26.31
N GLU A 35 2.19 -27.11 26.35
CA GLU A 35 2.37 -28.42 26.98
C GLU A 35 3.42 -29.24 26.24
N VAL A 36 3.31 -29.33 24.91
CA VAL A 36 4.28 -30.07 24.08
C VAL A 36 5.67 -29.43 24.19
N MET A 37 5.77 -28.10 24.23
CA MET A 37 7.05 -27.42 24.45
C MET A 37 7.66 -27.73 25.82
N ALA A 38 6.85 -27.92 26.86
CA ALA A 38 7.35 -28.32 28.18
C ALA A 38 7.99 -29.72 28.16
N ASP A 39 7.47 -30.61 27.33
CA ASP A 39 7.99 -31.96 27.12
C ASP A 39 9.27 -31.95 26.25
N VAL A 40 9.27 -31.19 25.15
CA VAL A 40 10.44 -30.99 24.27
C VAL A 40 11.64 -30.46 25.05
N LEU A 41 11.40 -29.49 25.95
CA LEU A 41 12.42 -28.90 26.81
C LEU A 41 12.77 -29.76 28.05
N GLN A 42 12.10 -30.89 28.25
CA GLN A 42 12.28 -31.79 29.40
C GLN A 42 12.19 -31.09 30.77
N LEU A 43 11.25 -30.13 30.90
CA LEU A 43 11.13 -29.34 32.13
C LEU A 43 10.63 -30.17 33.32
N THR A 44 11.30 -30.05 34.45
CA THR A 44 10.88 -30.68 35.73
C THR A 44 9.55 -30.09 36.23
N PRO A 45 8.80 -30.79 37.11
CA PRO A 45 7.57 -30.26 37.69
C PRO A 45 7.75 -28.91 38.39
N GLN A 46 8.91 -28.71 39.03
CA GLN A 46 9.24 -27.43 39.67
C GLN A 46 9.44 -26.30 38.65
N GLN A 47 10.07 -26.57 37.50
CA GLN A 47 10.25 -25.59 36.42
C GLN A 47 8.95 -25.29 35.67
N ARG A 48 8.06 -26.28 35.48
CA ARG A 48 6.73 -26.07 34.89
C ARG A 48 5.84 -25.18 35.76
N ALA A 49 5.98 -25.30 37.08
CA ALA A 49 5.25 -24.51 38.06
C ALA A 49 5.88 -23.13 38.34
N GLU A 50 7.04 -22.81 37.76
CA GLU A 50 7.71 -21.52 38.00
C GLU A 50 6.89 -20.36 37.39
N THR A 51 6.40 -19.46 38.23
CA THR A 51 5.59 -18.30 37.82
C THR A 51 6.39 -17.00 37.80
N VAL A 52 5.99 -16.08 36.93
CA VAL A 52 6.45 -14.68 36.97
C VAL A 52 5.56 -13.83 37.89
N LYS A 53 5.94 -12.57 38.15
CA LYS A 53 5.20 -11.65 39.04
C LYS A 53 3.73 -11.42 38.66
N SER A 54 3.35 -11.68 37.40
CA SER A 54 1.96 -11.56 36.93
C SER A 54 1.08 -12.78 37.24
N GLY A 55 1.63 -13.85 37.84
CA GLY A 55 0.91 -15.09 38.14
C GLY A 55 0.90 -16.13 37.01
N SER A 56 1.27 -15.75 35.78
CA SER A 56 1.46 -16.69 34.66
C SER A 56 2.72 -17.53 34.84
N THR A 57 2.74 -18.75 34.30
CA THR A 57 3.97 -19.55 34.27
C THR A 57 5.01 -18.91 33.36
N ARG A 58 6.29 -19.08 33.69
CA ARG A 58 7.40 -18.53 32.89
C ARG A 58 7.38 -19.09 31.47
N LEU A 59 7.04 -20.37 31.29
CA LEU A 59 6.91 -20.99 29.96
C LEU A 59 5.79 -20.33 29.14
N ASP A 60 4.62 -20.10 29.74
CA ASP A 60 3.47 -19.50 29.05
C ASP A 60 3.81 -18.10 28.53
N VAL A 61 4.49 -17.29 29.34
CA VAL A 61 4.98 -15.97 28.93
C VAL A 61 5.97 -16.09 27.77
N ARG A 62 6.92 -17.04 27.83
CA ARG A 62 7.94 -17.22 26.79
C ARG A 62 7.36 -17.70 25.45
N VAL A 63 6.45 -18.67 25.48
CA VAL A 63 5.73 -19.16 24.29
C VAL A 63 4.88 -18.05 23.67
N SER A 64 4.20 -17.25 24.50
CA SER A 64 3.43 -16.09 24.02
C SER A 64 4.29 -15.11 23.23
N TRP A 65 5.46 -14.77 23.78
CA TRP A 65 6.37 -13.86 23.13
C TRP A 65 6.99 -14.46 21.87
N ALA A 66 7.36 -15.74 21.89
CA ALA A 66 7.90 -16.42 20.73
C ALA A 66 6.90 -16.43 19.56
N LEU A 67 5.64 -16.80 19.83
CA LEU A 67 4.55 -16.74 18.84
C LEU A 67 4.27 -15.31 18.37
N TYR A 68 4.36 -14.31 19.25
CA TYR A 68 4.24 -12.91 18.85
C TYR A 68 5.32 -12.51 17.83
N TYR A 69 6.58 -12.90 18.03
CA TYR A 69 7.65 -12.60 17.08
C TYR A 69 7.48 -13.38 15.77
N LEU A 70 7.16 -14.67 15.83
CA LEU A 70 6.87 -15.47 14.63
C LEU A 70 5.68 -14.92 13.84
N ASN A 71 4.67 -14.38 14.53
CA ASN A 71 3.52 -13.77 13.87
C ASN A 71 3.90 -12.44 13.22
N ARG A 72 4.71 -11.62 13.90
CA ARG A 72 5.22 -10.36 13.35
C ARG A 72 6.12 -10.56 12.13
N THR A 73 6.88 -11.67 12.07
CA THR A 73 7.67 -12.03 10.88
C THR A 73 6.84 -12.68 9.78
N GLY A 74 5.56 -13.01 10.03
CA GLY A 74 4.73 -13.76 9.08
C GLY A 74 5.05 -15.25 9.00
N ALA A 75 5.91 -15.78 9.89
CA ALA A 75 6.25 -17.20 9.96
C ALA A 75 5.08 -18.06 10.46
N VAL A 76 4.15 -17.45 11.22
CA VAL A 76 2.91 -18.08 11.67
C VAL A 76 1.74 -17.09 11.53
N GLU A 77 0.55 -17.61 11.28
CA GLU A 77 -0.67 -16.82 11.13
C GLU A 77 -1.73 -17.20 12.18
N PRO A 78 -2.67 -16.30 12.49
CA PRO A 78 -3.80 -16.60 13.37
C PRO A 78 -4.80 -17.53 12.69
N ALA A 79 -5.19 -18.61 13.37
CA ALA A 79 -6.15 -19.61 12.87
C ALA A 79 -7.36 -19.73 13.82
N GLY A 80 -7.88 -18.58 14.26
CA GLY A 80 -8.95 -18.46 15.26
C GLY A 80 -8.46 -17.99 16.64
N THR A 81 -9.38 -17.79 17.59
CA THR A 81 -9.06 -17.24 18.91
C THR A 81 -8.05 -18.11 19.66
N GLY A 82 -6.83 -17.59 19.88
CA GLY A 82 -5.76 -18.28 20.59
C GLY A 82 -5.15 -19.47 19.85
N ARG A 83 -5.38 -19.57 18.53
CA ARG A 83 -4.89 -20.63 17.65
C ARG A 83 -3.98 -20.07 16.57
N THR A 84 -3.01 -20.85 16.15
CA THR A 84 -2.02 -20.44 15.15
C THR A 84 -1.65 -21.60 14.24
N LYS A 85 -1.18 -21.27 13.04
CA LYS A 85 -0.70 -22.22 12.04
C LYS A 85 0.60 -21.68 11.43
N ILE A 86 1.52 -22.57 11.06
CA ILE A 86 2.71 -22.21 10.28
C ILE A 86 2.31 -21.75 8.87
N THR A 87 3.05 -20.79 8.32
CA THR A 87 2.88 -20.32 6.93
C THR A 87 3.93 -20.95 6.02
N ALA A 88 3.80 -20.75 4.70
CA ALA A 88 4.86 -21.12 3.75
C ALA A 88 6.20 -20.44 4.09
N TYR A 89 6.17 -19.19 4.56
CA TYR A 89 7.37 -18.49 5.02
C TYR A 89 7.95 -19.10 6.30
N GLY A 90 7.10 -19.58 7.21
CA GLY A 90 7.54 -20.35 8.38
C GLY A 90 8.31 -21.61 7.98
N HIS A 91 7.84 -22.35 6.97
CA HIS A 91 8.56 -23.50 6.41
C HIS A 91 9.88 -23.09 5.75
N GLN A 92 9.92 -21.97 5.03
CA GLN A 92 11.14 -21.44 4.44
C GLN A 92 12.19 -21.12 5.53
N LEU A 93 11.79 -20.48 6.63
CA LEU A 93 12.68 -20.19 7.75
C LEU A 93 13.26 -21.46 8.39
N LEU A 94 12.51 -22.57 8.41
CA LEU A 94 13.00 -23.86 8.89
C LEU A 94 14.12 -24.42 8.00
N VAL A 95 14.03 -24.21 6.69
CA VAL A 95 15.05 -24.63 5.72
C VAL A 95 16.30 -23.74 5.79
N GLU A 96 16.10 -22.43 5.89
CA GLU A 96 17.19 -21.44 5.95
C GLU A 96 17.94 -21.47 7.29
N HIS A 97 17.25 -21.81 8.37
CA HIS A 97 17.80 -21.83 9.73
C HIS A 97 17.65 -23.23 10.39
N PRO A 98 18.41 -24.24 9.93
CA PRO A 98 18.23 -25.65 10.30
C PRO A 98 18.60 -25.98 11.75
N ASP A 99 19.32 -25.10 12.45
CA ASP A 99 19.78 -25.33 13.83
C ASP A 99 19.07 -24.41 14.85
N GLN A 100 19.06 -23.09 14.59
CA GLN A 100 18.45 -22.11 15.49
C GLN A 100 17.98 -20.89 14.72
N LEU A 101 16.85 -20.32 15.15
CA LEU A 101 16.36 -19.03 14.67
C LEU A 101 16.70 -17.96 15.72
N SER A 102 17.71 -17.15 15.45
CA SER A 102 18.19 -16.15 16.40
C SER A 102 17.27 -14.93 16.45
N GLN A 103 17.43 -14.12 17.50
CA GLN A 103 16.79 -12.80 17.55
C GLN A 103 17.16 -11.98 16.31
N ALA A 104 18.41 -12.04 15.82
CA ALA A 104 18.86 -11.31 14.65
C ALA A 104 18.28 -11.86 13.34
N ASP A 105 17.91 -13.13 13.25
CA ASP A 105 17.27 -13.70 12.05
C ASP A 105 15.78 -13.29 11.98
N LEU A 106 15.12 -13.35 13.14
CA LEU A 106 13.74 -12.86 13.31
C LEU A 106 13.65 -11.35 13.18
N GLU A 107 14.64 -10.63 13.68
CA GLU A 107 14.74 -9.18 13.56
C GLU A 107 15.27 -8.77 12.19
N ALA A 108 16.13 -9.52 11.50
CA ALA A 108 16.39 -9.27 10.08
C ALA A 108 15.10 -9.46 9.29
N SER A 109 14.27 -10.43 9.63
CA SER A 109 12.97 -10.66 8.99
C SER A 109 11.91 -9.61 9.40
N ALA A 110 11.86 -9.20 10.67
CA ALA A 110 10.90 -8.25 11.22
C ALA A 110 11.32 -6.78 11.08
N GLN A 111 12.60 -6.45 11.17
CA GLN A 111 13.21 -5.14 10.87
C GLN A 111 13.42 -4.95 9.36
N TYR A 112 13.54 -5.98 8.52
CA TYR A 112 13.35 -5.76 7.08
C TYR A 112 11.91 -5.34 6.76
N LEU A 113 10.93 -5.83 7.55
CA LEU A 113 9.52 -5.44 7.46
C LEU A 113 9.16 -4.13 8.18
N ASP A 114 9.89 -3.70 9.23
CA ASP A 114 9.65 -2.46 10.01
C ASP A 114 10.69 -1.32 9.82
N ASP A 115 11.98 -1.58 9.56
CA ASP A 115 13.03 -0.55 9.35
C ASP A 115 13.09 -0.02 7.91
N THR A 116 12.48 -0.71 6.93
CA THR A 116 12.13 -0.11 5.63
C THR A 116 11.01 0.95 5.75
N ALA A 117 10.34 1.05 6.90
CA ALA A 117 9.40 2.12 7.19
C ALA A 117 10.02 3.29 8.00
N SER A 118 11.29 3.18 8.45
CA SER A 118 11.81 4.10 9.47
C SER A 118 13.25 4.60 9.33
N SER A 119 14.10 4.13 8.39
CA SER A 119 15.47 4.67 8.29
C SER A 119 16.02 4.85 6.86
N SER A 120 16.50 6.09 6.63
CA SER A 120 17.26 6.62 5.49
C SER A 120 16.65 6.46 4.09
N GLY A 121 16.17 7.58 3.53
CA GLY A 121 15.72 7.74 2.14
C GLY A 121 16.78 7.60 1.05
N GLU A 122 17.85 6.84 1.30
CA GLU A 122 18.82 6.38 0.30
C GLU A 122 18.62 4.89 -0.07
N ASP A 123 17.87 4.10 0.70
CA ASP A 123 17.67 2.66 0.44
C ASP A 123 16.31 2.30 -0.20
N SER A 124 15.27 3.14 -0.09
CA SER A 124 13.98 2.92 -0.78
C SER A 124 14.08 3.01 -2.31
N GLU A 125 15.00 3.83 -2.83
CA GLU A 125 15.32 3.88 -4.26
C GLU A 125 15.94 2.58 -4.79
N LYS A 126 16.49 1.73 -3.91
CA LYS A 126 17.11 0.44 -4.26
C LYS A 126 16.14 -0.73 -4.21
N LEU A 127 14.93 -0.56 -3.69
CA LEU A 127 13.93 -1.62 -3.66
C LEU A 127 13.53 -2.03 -5.09
N PRO A 128 13.38 -3.34 -5.36
CA PRO A 128 13.02 -3.83 -6.69
C PRO A 128 11.66 -3.25 -7.11
N VAL A 129 11.63 -2.65 -8.30
CA VAL A 129 10.44 -2.04 -8.86
C VAL A 129 9.62 -3.10 -9.57
N CYS A 130 8.30 -3.08 -9.34
CA CYS A 130 7.34 -3.86 -10.11
C CYS A 130 6.46 -2.91 -10.93
N TRP A 131 6.24 -3.25 -12.19
CA TRP A 131 5.44 -2.45 -13.12
C TRP A 131 4.12 -3.14 -13.40
N PHE A 132 3.01 -2.45 -13.16
CA PHE A 132 1.68 -2.92 -13.51
C PHE A 132 1.17 -2.10 -14.69
N VAL A 133 0.98 -2.75 -15.83
CA VAL A 133 0.74 -2.11 -17.11
C VAL A 133 -0.59 -2.48 -17.74
N GLY A 134 -1.23 -1.56 -18.46
CA GLY A 134 -2.43 -1.85 -19.25
C GLY A 134 -2.09 -2.34 -20.66
N ALA A 135 -2.99 -3.10 -21.27
CA ALA A 135 -2.86 -3.59 -22.65
C ALA A 135 -4.07 -3.24 -23.53
N VAL A 136 -5.00 -2.41 -23.05
CA VAL A 136 -6.27 -2.12 -23.74
C VAL A 136 -6.21 -0.71 -24.32
N PHE A 137 -6.14 -0.63 -25.65
CA PHE A 137 -6.13 0.63 -26.38
C PHE A 137 -6.44 0.39 -27.87
N SER A 138 -6.64 1.49 -28.62
CA SER A 138 -6.80 1.44 -30.09
C SER A 138 -5.47 1.74 -30.78
N ASP A 139 -5.19 1.07 -31.90
CA ASP A 139 -3.95 1.29 -32.67
C ASP A 139 -3.88 2.67 -33.33
N ARG A 140 -5.04 3.27 -33.58
CA ARG A 140 -5.19 4.54 -34.27
C ARG A 140 -6.36 5.32 -33.68
N PRO A 141 -6.28 6.67 -33.62
CA PRO A 141 -7.39 7.49 -33.19
C PRO A 141 -8.68 7.19 -33.97
N GLY A 142 -9.75 6.83 -33.26
CA GLY A 142 -11.05 6.50 -33.84
C GLY A 142 -11.23 5.04 -34.29
N ALA A 143 -10.22 4.18 -34.09
CA ALA A 143 -10.37 2.73 -34.26
C ALA A 143 -10.98 2.06 -33.02
N GLU A 144 -11.40 0.81 -33.17
CA GLU A 144 -11.89 -0.02 -32.07
C GLU A 144 -10.79 -0.24 -31.02
N VAL A 145 -11.19 -0.22 -29.75
CA VAL A 145 -10.31 -0.52 -28.62
C VAL A 145 -10.31 -2.03 -28.41
N PHE A 146 -9.13 -2.63 -28.30
CA PHE A 146 -9.00 -4.06 -28.06
C PHE A 146 -7.86 -4.36 -27.09
N ASP A 147 -7.88 -5.57 -26.53
CA ASP A 147 -6.88 -6.06 -25.60
C ASP A 147 -5.70 -6.68 -26.35
N HIS A 148 -4.51 -6.11 -26.14
CA HIS A 148 -3.25 -6.53 -26.77
C HIS A 148 -2.47 -7.60 -25.98
N THR A 149 -3.02 -8.10 -24.87
CA THR A 149 -2.30 -9.03 -23.97
C THR A 149 -1.69 -10.22 -24.73
N GLU A 150 -2.48 -10.92 -25.55
CA GLU A 150 -2.00 -12.10 -26.28
C GLU A 150 -0.95 -11.77 -27.34
N LEU A 151 -1.08 -10.62 -28.00
CA LEU A 151 -0.08 -10.13 -28.96
C LEU A 151 1.26 -9.86 -28.26
N PHE A 152 1.21 -9.14 -27.13
CA PHE A 152 2.37 -8.83 -26.32
C PHE A 152 3.09 -10.07 -25.81
N ARG A 153 2.34 -11.09 -25.39
CA ARG A 153 2.88 -12.39 -24.97
C ARG A 153 3.57 -13.12 -26.11
N ALA A 154 2.93 -13.20 -27.26
CA ALA A 154 3.50 -13.86 -28.44
C ALA A 154 4.77 -13.18 -28.96
N GLU A 155 4.85 -11.86 -28.87
CA GLU A 155 5.98 -11.06 -29.38
C GLU A 155 7.09 -10.84 -28.35
N GLY A 156 6.89 -11.20 -27.08
CA GLY A 156 7.88 -10.97 -26.02
C GLY A 156 8.12 -9.49 -25.73
N ARG A 157 7.08 -8.66 -25.81
CA ARG A 157 7.18 -7.21 -25.58
C ARG A 157 5.91 -6.62 -24.98
N TRP A 158 6.03 -5.44 -24.38
CA TRP A 158 4.89 -4.61 -24.00
C TRP A 158 5.08 -3.19 -24.56
N GLN A 159 4.00 -2.54 -25.02
CA GLN A 159 4.02 -1.14 -25.44
C GLN A 159 2.78 -0.38 -24.94
N ALA A 160 2.92 0.92 -24.72
CA ALA A 160 1.80 1.81 -24.44
C ALA A 160 1.07 2.24 -25.72
N GLY A 161 -0.27 2.32 -25.66
CA GLY A 161 -1.09 2.85 -26.75
C GLY A 161 -0.81 4.33 -27.00
N ARG A 162 -0.70 4.74 -28.27
CA ARG A 162 -0.41 6.14 -28.62
C ARG A 162 -1.69 6.95 -28.92
N PRO A 163 -1.70 8.26 -28.62
CA PRO A 163 -0.69 8.99 -27.83
C PRO A 163 -0.78 8.65 -26.34
N HIS A 164 0.34 8.67 -25.62
CA HIS A 164 0.36 8.46 -24.17
C HIS A 164 1.24 9.47 -23.43
N ARG A 165 1.08 9.53 -22.11
CA ARG A 165 1.83 10.40 -21.18
C ARG A 165 2.95 9.70 -20.41
N TYR A 166 3.13 8.39 -20.62
CA TYR A 166 3.96 7.55 -19.75
C TYR A 166 5.44 7.47 -20.13
N SER A 167 5.93 8.31 -21.06
CA SER A 167 7.28 8.17 -21.60
C SER A 167 8.39 8.18 -20.55
N ASP A 168 8.34 9.10 -19.58
CA ASP A 168 9.34 9.16 -18.50
C ASP A 168 9.32 7.91 -17.61
N GLN A 169 8.12 7.34 -17.37
CA GLN A 169 7.98 6.10 -16.59
C GLN A 169 8.51 4.89 -17.35
N ILE A 170 8.21 4.81 -18.65
CA ILE A 170 8.67 3.72 -19.52
C ILE A 170 10.19 3.78 -19.67
N LEU A 171 10.77 4.97 -19.86
CA LEU A 171 12.23 5.17 -19.87
C LEU A 171 12.92 4.74 -18.57
N ALA A 172 12.20 4.75 -17.45
CA ALA A 172 12.73 4.34 -16.15
C ALA A 172 12.68 2.83 -15.89
N MET A 173 12.03 2.03 -16.74
CA MET A 173 12.02 0.56 -16.66
C MET A 173 13.40 -0.01 -16.97
N LYS A 174 13.87 -0.97 -16.17
CA LYS A 174 15.21 -1.57 -16.30
C LYS A 174 15.12 -3.07 -16.57
N PRO A 175 16.10 -3.65 -17.30
CA PRO A 175 16.26 -5.10 -17.34
C PRO A 175 16.30 -5.70 -15.94
N GLY A 176 15.53 -6.76 -15.70
CA GLY A 176 15.34 -7.41 -14.40
C GLY A 176 14.15 -6.89 -13.59
N ASP A 177 13.53 -5.77 -13.97
CA ASP A 177 12.29 -5.33 -13.32
C ASP A 177 11.15 -6.32 -13.61
N ARG A 178 10.31 -6.61 -12.60
CA ARG A 178 9.11 -7.41 -12.78
C ARG A 178 8.00 -6.57 -13.42
N ILE A 179 7.25 -7.15 -14.35
CA ILE A 179 6.16 -6.48 -15.06
C ILE A 179 4.92 -7.38 -15.14
N ALA A 180 3.74 -6.80 -14.93
CA ALA A 180 2.46 -7.49 -15.01
C ALA A 180 1.47 -6.71 -15.88
N ILE A 181 0.84 -7.38 -16.84
CA ILE A 181 -0.32 -6.82 -17.56
C ILE A 181 -1.53 -6.94 -16.64
N LYS A 182 -2.25 -5.84 -16.46
CA LYS A 182 -3.45 -5.75 -15.62
C LYS A 182 -4.65 -5.20 -16.38
N ALA A 183 -5.84 -5.52 -15.90
CA ALA A 183 -7.07 -4.81 -16.20
C ALA A 183 -7.74 -4.34 -14.92
N ALA A 184 -8.10 -3.06 -14.85
CA ALA A 184 -8.75 -2.48 -13.68
C ALA A 184 -10.19 -2.10 -14.01
N PHE A 185 -11.12 -2.51 -13.17
CA PHE A 185 -12.55 -2.27 -13.33
C PHE A 185 -13.22 -2.21 -11.95
N THR A 186 -14.55 -2.21 -11.91
CA THR A 186 -15.28 -2.16 -10.66
C THR A 186 -16.31 -3.29 -10.60
N ARG A 187 -16.47 -3.88 -9.42
CA ARG A 187 -17.41 -5.00 -9.21
C ARG A 187 -18.29 -4.69 -8.01
N LYS A 188 -19.60 -4.87 -8.19
CA LYS A 188 -20.60 -4.66 -7.13
C LYS A 188 -21.17 -5.97 -6.58
N HIS A 189 -21.17 -7.01 -7.40
CA HIS A 189 -21.79 -8.30 -7.11
C HIS A 189 -20.73 -9.40 -7.14
N ASP A 190 -21.00 -10.57 -6.55
CA ASP A 190 -20.06 -11.71 -6.50
C ASP A 190 -18.70 -11.36 -5.88
N LEU A 191 -18.72 -10.50 -4.86
CA LEU A 191 -17.55 -10.17 -4.07
C LEU A 191 -17.31 -11.27 -3.01
N PRO A 192 -16.06 -11.66 -2.75
CA PRO A 192 -15.73 -12.62 -1.69
C PRO A 192 -15.86 -12.03 -0.27
N PHE A 193 -16.38 -10.80 -0.15
CA PHE A 193 -16.54 -10.04 1.09
C PHE A 193 -17.77 -9.13 1.05
N ASP A 194 -18.22 -8.68 2.22
CA ASP A 194 -19.36 -7.75 2.37
C ASP A 194 -18.89 -6.30 2.53
N ILE A 195 -19.30 -5.43 1.59
CA ILE A 195 -19.07 -3.98 1.62
C ILE A 195 -20.38 -3.19 1.58
N ASN A 196 -21.44 -3.72 2.20
CA ASN A 196 -22.74 -3.07 2.34
C ASN A 196 -23.39 -2.71 0.99
N GLY A 197 -23.30 -3.61 0.00
CA GLY A 197 -23.88 -3.41 -1.33
C GLY A 197 -23.25 -2.28 -2.15
N LYS A 198 -22.09 -1.77 -1.72
CA LYS A 198 -21.29 -0.80 -2.47
C LYS A 198 -20.42 -1.50 -3.52
N THR A 199 -19.75 -0.70 -4.33
CA THR A 199 -18.88 -1.17 -5.41
C THR A 199 -17.42 -1.25 -4.94
N ALA A 200 -16.75 -2.36 -5.21
CA ALA A 200 -15.32 -2.55 -5.02
C ALA A 200 -14.53 -2.17 -6.29
N SER A 201 -13.34 -1.64 -6.11
CA SER A 201 -12.35 -1.59 -7.19
C SER A 201 -11.71 -2.97 -7.36
N VAL A 202 -11.52 -3.40 -8.60
CA VAL A 202 -11.00 -4.74 -8.96
C VAL A 202 -9.89 -4.60 -9.98
N MET A 203 -8.92 -5.51 -9.92
CA MET A 203 -7.81 -5.60 -10.85
C MET A 203 -7.46 -7.06 -11.14
N SER A 204 -7.63 -7.49 -12.39
CA SER A 204 -7.17 -8.80 -12.87
C SER A 204 -5.73 -8.71 -13.34
N ILE A 205 -4.93 -9.74 -13.07
CA ILE A 205 -3.58 -9.91 -13.63
C ILE A 205 -3.67 -10.83 -14.83
N LYS A 206 -3.40 -10.30 -16.03
CA LYS A 206 -3.55 -11.02 -17.31
C LYS A 206 -2.24 -11.65 -17.79
N ALA A 207 -1.09 -11.12 -17.37
CA ALA A 207 0.22 -11.67 -17.68
C ALA A 207 1.22 -11.20 -16.63
N THR A 208 2.28 -11.99 -16.38
CA THR A 208 3.44 -11.57 -15.59
C THR A 208 4.72 -11.91 -16.32
N GLY A 209 5.80 -11.18 -16.06
CA GLY A 209 7.08 -11.41 -16.72
C GLY A 209 8.20 -10.56 -16.15
N THR A 210 9.35 -10.62 -16.80
CA THR A 210 10.55 -9.87 -16.45
C THR A 210 10.99 -9.03 -17.64
N VAL A 211 11.25 -7.75 -17.42
CA VAL A 211 11.79 -6.86 -18.45
C VAL A 211 13.19 -7.35 -18.84
N THR A 212 13.43 -7.60 -20.11
CA THR A 212 14.74 -8.03 -20.63
C THR A 212 15.51 -6.89 -21.26
N ARG A 213 14.80 -5.91 -21.85
CA ARG A 213 15.41 -4.75 -22.52
C ARG A 213 14.47 -3.54 -22.54
N ASN A 214 15.05 -2.36 -22.37
CA ASN A 214 14.39 -1.08 -22.67
C ASN A 214 15.00 -0.48 -23.95
N PHE A 215 14.16 -0.02 -24.88
CA PHE A 215 14.62 0.56 -26.15
C PHE A 215 15.10 2.01 -26.03
N GLY A 216 14.73 2.71 -24.95
CA GLY A 216 15.07 4.11 -24.75
C GLY A 216 14.24 5.08 -25.60
N ASP A 217 13.14 4.62 -26.21
CA ASP A 217 12.18 5.44 -26.97
C ASP A 217 11.07 6.02 -26.08
N GLY A 218 10.85 5.42 -24.90
CA GLY A 218 9.79 5.79 -23.98
C GLY A 218 8.42 5.27 -24.38
N ASP A 219 8.35 4.24 -25.23
CA ASP A 219 7.10 3.70 -25.76
C ASP A 219 6.84 2.24 -25.37
N GLY A 220 7.90 1.45 -25.13
CA GLY A 220 7.76 0.06 -24.70
C GLY A 220 9.06 -0.61 -24.24
N VAL A 221 8.95 -1.89 -23.88
CA VAL A 221 10.05 -2.74 -23.39
C VAL A 221 9.93 -4.18 -23.93
N GLU A 222 11.05 -4.89 -24.06
CA GLU A 222 11.06 -6.34 -24.25
C GLU A 222 10.83 -7.03 -22.91
N VAL A 223 10.05 -8.11 -22.93
CA VAL A 223 9.61 -8.83 -21.75
C VAL A 223 9.71 -10.34 -22.01
N GLU A 224 10.33 -11.04 -21.08
CA GLU A 224 10.21 -12.49 -20.95
C GLU A 224 8.98 -12.78 -20.10
N TRP A 225 7.90 -13.23 -20.77
CA TRP A 225 6.64 -13.53 -20.10
C TRP A 225 6.66 -14.90 -19.43
N ASN A 226 6.07 -14.97 -18.24
CA ASN A 226 5.90 -16.19 -17.48
C ASN A 226 4.77 -17.06 -18.07
N PRO A 227 4.78 -18.37 -17.79
CA PRO A 227 3.67 -19.28 -18.10
C PRO A 227 2.35 -18.86 -17.43
N GLU A 228 1.20 -19.18 -18.04
CA GLU A 228 -0.13 -18.81 -17.52
C GLU A 228 -0.47 -19.47 -16.19
N GLU A 229 0.12 -20.64 -15.92
CA GLU A 229 -0.13 -21.41 -14.71
C GLU A 229 0.39 -20.70 -13.44
N LEU A 230 1.20 -19.65 -13.62
CA LEU A 230 1.68 -18.79 -12.53
C LEU A 230 0.81 -17.56 -12.31
N LEU A 231 -0.25 -17.36 -13.10
CA LEU A 231 -1.19 -16.25 -12.91
C LEU A 231 -2.12 -16.54 -11.73
N PRO A 232 -2.50 -15.50 -10.96
CA PRO A 232 -3.53 -15.64 -9.94
C PRO A 232 -4.86 -16.12 -10.54
N GLU A 233 -5.50 -17.09 -9.89
CA GLU A 233 -6.84 -17.56 -10.29
C GLU A 233 -7.95 -16.55 -9.92
N GLU A 234 -7.69 -15.70 -8.93
CA GLU A 234 -8.61 -14.70 -8.40
C GLU A 234 -8.24 -13.28 -8.85
N ASP A 235 -9.16 -12.33 -8.66
CA ASP A 235 -8.89 -10.92 -8.87
C ASP A 235 -8.36 -10.22 -7.61
N TRP A 236 -7.56 -9.16 -7.81
CA TRP A 236 -7.16 -8.26 -6.73
C TRP A 236 -8.22 -7.19 -6.48
N TYR A 237 -8.53 -6.91 -5.22
CA TYR A 237 -9.53 -5.93 -4.81
C TYR A 237 -8.93 -4.75 -4.03
N PHE A 238 -9.70 -3.67 -3.90
CA PHE A 238 -9.39 -2.47 -3.09
C PHE A 238 -8.30 -1.57 -3.69
N TRP A 239 -7.04 -1.72 -3.27
CA TRP A 239 -5.93 -0.83 -3.63
C TRP A 239 -5.44 -1.14 -5.05
N THR A 240 -6.21 -0.67 -6.02
CA THR A 240 -6.01 -0.91 -7.47
C THR A 240 -5.52 0.34 -8.17
N SER A 241 -5.01 0.19 -9.40
CA SER A 241 -4.73 1.33 -10.29
C SER A 241 -5.35 1.21 -11.68
N ARG A 242 -6.01 2.25 -12.16
CA ARG A 242 -6.48 2.50 -13.53
C ARG A 242 -5.39 3.04 -14.46
N SER A 243 -4.32 3.64 -13.92
CA SER A 243 -3.20 4.13 -14.74
C SER A 243 -2.64 3.02 -15.65
N THR A 244 -2.36 3.33 -16.93
CA THR A 244 -1.80 2.36 -17.87
C THR A 244 -0.38 1.97 -17.49
N VAL A 245 0.39 2.85 -16.86
CA VAL A 245 1.71 2.52 -16.33
C VAL A 245 1.74 2.86 -14.85
N TRP A 246 1.72 1.84 -14.01
CA TRP A 246 1.76 1.98 -12.57
C TRP A 246 3.05 1.38 -12.01
N LYS A 247 3.87 2.25 -11.43
CA LYS A 247 5.12 1.89 -10.76
C LYS A 247 4.82 1.55 -9.31
N VAL A 248 5.14 0.34 -8.87
CA VAL A 248 4.90 -0.13 -7.51
C VAL A 248 6.22 -0.54 -6.87
N ARG A 249 6.48 -0.02 -5.66
CA ARG A 249 7.59 -0.45 -4.80
C ARG A 249 7.04 -1.15 -3.57
N PRO A 250 7.75 -2.14 -3.00
CA PRO A 250 7.34 -2.86 -1.80
C PRO A 250 7.48 -2.03 -0.50
N SER A 251 7.18 -0.72 -0.53
CA SER A 251 7.33 0.21 0.61
C SER A 251 6.23 0.08 1.66
N THR A 252 5.00 -0.29 1.27
CA THR A 252 3.87 -0.46 2.20
C THR A 252 3.40 -1.91 2.24
N TRP A 253 2.61 -2.26 3.26
CA TRP A 253 2.03 -3.61 3.31
C TRP A 253 1.10 -3.88 2.11
N LYS A 254 0.37 -2.87 1.62
CA LYS A 254 -0.54 -2.99 0.46
C LYS A 254 0.23 -3.29 -0.82
N SER A 255 1.31 -2.54 -1.04
CA SER A 255 2.14 -2.75 -2.22
C SER A 255 2.93 -4.06 -2.16
N ARG A 256 3.40 -4.47 -0.97
CA ARG A 256 3.98 -5.81 -0.77
C ARG A 256 2.97 -6.92 -1.04
N ALA A 257 1.75 -6.80 -0.48
CA ALA A 257 0.70 -7.78 -0.68
C ALA A 257 0.28 -7.88 -2.16
N LEU A 258 0.16 -6.76 -2.87
CA LEU A 258 -0.12 -6.76 -4.30
C LEU A 258 1.00 -7.44 -5.10
N ILE A 259 2.26 -7.14 -4.79
CA ILE A 259 3.40 -7.77 -5.47
C ILE A 259 3.41 -9.28 -5.23
N ALA A 260 3.24 -9.71 -3.98
CA ALA A 260 3.20 -11.12 -3.62
C ALA A 260 2.03 -11.85 -4.29
N PHE A 261 0.85 -11.21 -4.34
CA PHE A 261 -0.30 -11.72 -5.07
C PHE A 261 0.00 -11.89 -6.56
N ALA A 262 0.51 -10.84 -7.20
CA ALA A 262 0.69 -10.83 -8.65
C ALA A 262 1.81 -11.77 -9.11
N PHE A 263 2.92 -11.85 -8.39
CA PHE A 263 4.14 -12.51 -8.87
C PHE A 263 4.51 -13.78 -8.10
N ASP A 264 4.01 -13.94 -6.87
CA ASP A 264 4.51 -14.95 -5.93
C ASP A 264 3.40 -15.92 -5.47
N GLY A 265 2.20 -15.84 -6.05
CA GLY A 265 1.08 -16.77 -5.82
C GLY A 265 0.39 -16.63 -4.46
N ALA A 266 0.54 -15.49 -3.79
CA ALA A 266 -0.07 -15.26 -2.48
C ALA A 266 -1.56 -14.87 -2.60
N ASP A 267 -2.39 -15.34 -1.67
CA ASP A 267 -3.78 -14.89 -1.56
C ASP A 267 -3.89 -13.46 -1.01
N GLN A 268 -4.96 -12.75 -1.40
CA GLN A 268 -5.26 -11.44 -0.84
C GLN A 268 -5.99 -11.54 0.51
N ASP A 269 -5.47 -10.86 1.54
CA ASP A 269 -6.15 -10.69 2.83
C ASP A 269 -7.20 -9.57 2.78
N TYR A 270 -8.44 -9.93 2.42
CA TYR A 270 -9.57 -8.98 2.42
C TYR A 270 -9.86 -8.41 3.81
N GLY A 271 -9.71 -9.23 4.86
CA GLY A 271 -9.99 -8.84 6.24
C GLY A 271 -9.12 -7.67 6.69
N ARG A 272 -7.84 -7.69 6.32
CA ARG A 272 -6.92 -6.58 6.60
C ARG A 272 -7.36 -5.28 5.93
N PHE A 273 -7.80 -5.31 4.67
CA PHE A 273 -8.35 -4.12 4.02
C PHE A 273 -9.62 -3.62 4.72
N LEU A 274 -10.57 -4.51 5.03
CA LEU A 274 -11.86 -4.16 5.64
C LEU A 274 -11.76 -3.65 7.08
N THR A 275 -10.63 -3.92 7.75
CA THR A 275 -10.35 -3.40 9.10
C THR A 275 -9.62 -2.07 9.11
N GLU A 276 -9.10 -1.60 7.97
CA GLU A 276 -8.46 -0.28 7.93
C GLU A 276 -9.47 0.87 8.00
N PRO A 277 -9.15 1.95 8.74
CA PRO A 277 -10.07 3.08 8.93
C PRO A 277 -10.61 3.68 7.63
N TYR A 278 -9.76 3.81 6.59
CA TYR A 278 -10.16 4.35 5.30
C TYR A 278 -11.29 3.51 4.67
N TRP A 279 -11.11 2.18 4.60
CA TRP A 279 -12.08 1.28 3.95
C TRP A 279 -13.34 1.09 4.80
N GLN A 280 -13.22 1.07 6.14
CA GLN A 280 -14.37 1.10 7.03
C GLN A 280 -15.23 2.33 6.79
N LYS A 281 -14.62 3.52 6.75
CA LYS A 281 -15.31 4.79 6.47
C LYS A 281 -15.91 4.80 5.07
N LYS A 282 -15.16 4.38 4.05
CA LYS A 282 -15.60 4.35 2.65
C LYS A 282 -16.81 3.43 2.46
N TYR A 283 -16.77 2.24 3.05
CA TYR A 283 -17.84 1.26 2.92
C TYR A 283 -18.92 1.38 4.00
N GLY A 284 -18.72 2.20 5.02
CA GLY A 284 -19.65 2.34 6.14
C GLY A 284 -19.78 1.03 6.93
N ILE A 285 -18.68 0.29 7.05
CA ILE A 285 -18.62 -0.98 7.75
C ILE A 285 -18.43 -0.66 9.23
N ASP A 286 -19.53 -0.49 9.94
CA ASP A 286 -19.53 -0.62 11.40
C ASP A 286 -19.53 -2.10 11.76
N ALA A 287 -18.77 -2.48 12.79
CA ALA A 287 -18.62 -3.86 13.25
C ALA A 287 -19.91 -4.41 13.87
N LYS A 288 -20.94 -4.66 13.05
CA LYS A 288 -22.05 -5.58 13.30
C LYS A 288 -23.02 -5.60 12.11
N VAL A 289 -23.29 -6.84 11.69
CA VAL A 289 -24.37 -7.33 10.80
C VAL A 289 -23.96 -7.55 9.35
N SER A 290 -24.16 -8.81 8.94
CA SER A 290 -23.90 -9.42 7.65
C SER A 290 -25.17 -9.59 6.80
N HIS A 291 -24.98 -9.60 5.49
CA HIS A 291 -25.65 -10.39 4.44
C HIS A 291 -27.13 -10.14 4.10
N SER A 292 -27.39 -9.96 2.79
CA SER A 292 -28.22 -10.91 2.02
C SER A 292 -27.99 -10.81 0.51
N ALA A 293 -28.23 -11.93 -0.17
CA ALA A 293 -28.05 -12.20 -1.59
C ALA A 293 -29.19 -11.65 -2.49
N PHE A 294 -28.88 -11.36 -3.76
CA PHE A 294 -29.52 -11.92 -4.98
C PHE A 294 -29.41 -11.00 -6.22
N ASP A 295 -29.28 -11.71 -7.35
CA ASP A 295 -29.62 -11.41 -8.75
C ASP A 295 -28.62 -10.64 -9.64
N SER A 296 -28.42 -11.23 -10.81
CA SER A 296 -27.24 -11.16 -11.66
C SER A 296 -27.37 -10.16 -12.80
N THR A 297 -26.50 -9.16 -12.81
CA THR A 297 -25.99 -8.53 -14.05
C THR A 297 -24.57 -8.02 -13.81
N ARG A 298 -23.59 -8.64 -14.48
CA ARG A 298 -22.22 -8.17 -14.62
C ARG A 298 -22.23 -6.79 -15.30
N LEU A 299 -21.56 -5.82 -14.69
CA LEU A 299 -21.09 -4.62 -15.39
C LEU A 299 -19.57 -4.75 -15.50
N ASP A 300 -19.14 -5.68 -16.34
CA ASP A 300 -17.75 -5.83 -16.76
C ASP A 300 -17.51 -4.86 -17.92
N GLU A 301 -17.48 -3.56 -17.62
CA GLU A 301 -17.00 -2.56 -18.58
C GLU A 301 -15.65 -2.06 -18.09
N GLU A 302 -14.58 -2.42 -18.79
CA GLU A 302 -13.33 -1.67 -18.76
C GLU A 302 -13.66 -0.23 -19.17
N VAL A 303 -13.58 0.71 -18.23
CA VAL A 303 -14.00 2.09 -18.47
C VAL A 303 -12.94 2.77 -19.33
N PRO A 304 -13.28 3.29 -20.54
CA PRO A 304 -12.35 4.05 -21.36
C PRO A 304 -11.78 5.25 -20.60
N ASP A 305 -10.56 5.67 -20.93
CA ASP A 305 -9.94 6.85 -20.32
C ASP A 305 -10.86 8.07 -20.41
N GLU A 306 -11.16 8.68 -19.26
CA GLU A 306 -11.91 9.94 -19.21
C GLU A 306 -11.11 11.07 -19.87
N PRO A 307 -11.77 12.07 -20.48
CA PRO A 307 -11.10 13.18 -21.12
C PRO A 307 -10.18 13.91 -20.11
N ILE A 308 -8.92 14.05 -20.50
CA ILE A 308 -7.87 14.66 -19.68
C ILE A 308 -8.08 16.17 -19.60
N TYR A 309 -8.03 16.72 -18.39
CA TYR A 309 -8.04 18.17 -18.19
C TYR A 309 -6.64 18.75 -18.41
N THR A 310 -6.50 19.70 -19.33
CA THR A 310 -5.23 20.21 -19.88
C THR A 310 -5.03 21.72 -19.70
N VAL A 311 -3.91 22.25 -20.19
CA VAL A 311 -3.66 23.70 -20.29
C VAL A 311 -4.71 24.40 -21.15
N ASP A 312 -5.12 23.76 -22.24
CA ASP A 312 -6.10 24.35 -23.18
C ASP A 312 -7.46 24.51 -22.50
N ASP A 313 -7.83 23.59 -21.60
CA ASP A 313 -9.03 23.73 -20.78
C ASP A 313 -8.94 24.92 -19.82
N ILE A 314 -7.77 25.19 -19.23
CA ILE A 314 -7.56 26.38 -18.36
C ILE A 314 -7.71 27.68 -19.16
N VAL A 315 -7.16 27.71 -20.38
CA VAL A 315 -7.30 28.86 -21.28
C VAL A 315 -8.76 29.04 -21.68
N GLY A 316 -9.44 27.95 -22.06
CA GLY A 316 -10.87 27.94 -22.40
C GLY A 316 -11.78 28.35 -21.25
N ASP A 317 -11.40 28.03 -20.01
CA ASP A 317 -12.05 28.47 -18.77
C ASP A 317 -11.91 29.99 -18.52
N GLY A 318 -11.14 30.72 -19.33
CA GLY A 318 -11.00 32.18 -19.30
C GLY A 318 -9.74 32.69 -18.61
N CYS A 319 -8.66 31.90 -18.57
CA CYS A 319 -7.40 32.36 -17.98
C CYS A 319 -6.69 33.39 -18.87
N PHE A 320 -6.24 34.50 -18.28
CA PHE A 320 -5.51 35.56 -18.97
C PHE A 320 -4.00 35.26 -19.16
N MET A 321 -3.48 34.23 -18.50
CA MET A 321 -2.08 33.82 -18.63
C MET A 321 -1.88 33.04 -19.93
N SER A 322 -0.71 33.17 -20.52
CA SER A 322 -0.38 32.40 -21.73
C SER A 322 -0.28 30.91 -21.44
N ALA A 323 -0.52 30.07 -22.46
CA ALA A 323 -0.36 28.63 -22.36
C ALA A 323 1.06 28.23 -21.90
N ALA A 324 2.08 28.99 -22.31
CA ALA A 324 3.47 28.78 -21.91
C ALA A 324 3.68 29.01 -20.40
N GLU A 325 3.09 30.06 -19.84
CA GLU A 325 3.16 30.33 -18.39
C GLU A 325 2.42 29.26 -17.58
N LEU A 326 1.22 28.86 -18.04
CA LEU A 326 0.45 27.79 -17.41
C LEU A 326 1.18 26.44 -17.44
N ALA A 327 1.76 26.08 -18.58
CA ALA A 327 2.62 24.90 -18.71
C ALA A 327 3.84 24.98 -17.78
N GLY A 328 4.43 26.17 -17.63
CA GLY A 328 5.49 26.45 -16.67
C GLY A 328 5.08 26.17 -15.22
N HIS A 329 3.89 26.63 -14.81
CA HIS A 329 3.34 26.37 -13.48
C HIS A 329 3.06 24.90 -13.23
N ILE A 330 2.43 24.21 -14.19
CA ILE A 330 2.16 22.76 -14.10
C ILE A 330 3.48 22.00 -14.03
N GLY A 331 4.46 22.34 -14.87
CA GLY A 331 5.79 21.72 -14.84
C GLY A 331 6.50 21.95 -13.50
N ALA A 332 6.43 23.17 -12.94
CA ALA A 332 6.97 23.47 -11.62
C ALA A 332 6.27 22.66 -10.52
N LEU A 333 4.94 22.59 -10.54
CA LEU A 333 4.16 21.83 -9.57
C LEU A 333 4.41 20.31 -9.68
N ARG A 334 4.53 19.76 -10.89
CA ARG A 334 4.87 18.34 -11.11
C ARG A 334 6.26 17.99 -10.58
N ARG A 335 7.24 18.87 -10.77
CA ARG A 335 8.64 18.67 -10.32
C ARG A 335 8.82 18.91 -8.82
N LYS A 336 8.37 20.07 -8.32
CA LYS A 336 8.60 20.53 -6.93
C LYS A 336 7.52 20.10 -5.95
N LYS A 337 6.38 19.59 -6.44
CA LYS A 337 5.20 19.14 -5.68
C LYS A 337 4.56 20.20 -4.77
N ASN A 338 5.05 21.44 -4.83
CA ASN A 338 4.56 22.60 -4.10
C ASN A 338 4.66 23.83 -5.01
N LEU A 339 3.65 24.69 -5.00
CA LEU A 339 3.62 25.93 -5.78
C LEU A 339 2.95 27.03 -4.96
N ILE A 340 3.63 28.17 -4.79
CA ILE A 340 3.05 29.37 -4.19
C ILE A 340 2.67 30.34 -5.31
N LEU A 341 1.37 30.64 -5.42
CA LEU A 341 0.89 31.71 -6.29
C LEU A 341 0.89 33.02 -5.50
N GLN A 342 1.75 33.96 -5.89
CA GLN A 342 1.85 35.29 -5.28
C GLN A 342 1.29 36.37 -6.21
N GLY A 343 0.72 37.43 -5.63
CA GLY A 343 0.20 38.57 -6.39
C GLY A 343 -0.85 39.38 -5.62
N PRO A 344 -1.26 40.55 -6.14
CA PRO A 344 -2.23 41.42 -5.49
C PRO A 344 -3.55 40.71 -5.13
N PRO A 345 -4.29 41.17 -4.10
CA PRO A 345 -5.64 40.68 -3.84
C PRO A 345 -6.56 40.83 -5.06
N GLY A 346 -7.49 39.89 -5.26
CA GLY A 346 -8.46 39.97 -6.36
C GLY A 346 -7.96 39.51 -7.74
N THR A 347 -6.70 39.12 -7.91
CA THR A 347 -6.14 38.67 -9.20
C THR A 347 -6.45 37.20 -9.57
N GLY A 348 -7.48 36.59 -8.97
CA GLY A 348 -7.89 35.23 -9.33
C GLY A 348 -6.96 34.09 -8.90
N LYS A 349 -6.04 34.30 -7.94
CA LYS A 349 -5.10 33.24 -7.49
C LYS A 349 -5.78 31.96 -7.02
N THR A 350 -6.80 32.07 -6.17
CA THR A 350 -7.60 30.92 -5.72
C THR A 350 -8.26 30.19 -6.89
N TRP A 351 -8.76 30.95 -7.87
CA TRP A 351 -9.37 30.39 -9.06
C TRP A 351 -8.33 29.61 -9.89
N LEU A 352 -7.16 30.20 -10.11
CA LEU A 352 -6.07 29.59 -10.87
C LEU A 352 -5.51 28.35 -10.16
N ALA A 353 -5.32 28.39 -8.84
CA ALA A 353 -4.84 27.26 -8.05
C ALA A 353 -5.72 26.01 -8.27
N LYS A 354 -7.05 26.18 -8.25
CA LYS A 354 -8.00 25.07 -8.46
C LYS A 354 -7.96 24.54 -9.90
N ARG A 355 -7.65 25.37 -10.90
CA ARG A 355 -7.50 24.97 -12.31
C ARG A 355 -6.19 24.23 -12.56
N LEU A 356 -5.09 24.74 -12.01
CA LEU A 356 -3.80 24.05 -12.02
C LEU A 356 -3.89 22.71 -11.30
N ALA A 357 -4.67 22.63 -10.21
CA ALA A 357 -4.97 21.38 -9.53
C ALA A 357 -5.68 20.39 -10.49
N TYR A 358 -6.76 20.78 -11.17
CA TYR A 358 -7.41 19.90 -12.16
C TYR A 358 -6.46 19.42 -13.26
N ALA A 359 -5.54 20.28 -13.74
CA ALA A 359 -4.57 19.88 -14.76
C ALA A 359 -3.46 18.94 -14.24
N VAL A 360 -3.15 18.99 -12.95
CA VAL A 360 -2.25 18.00 -12.31
C VAL A 360 -2.99 16.70 -11.98
N ILE A 361 -4.26 16.80 -11.60
CA ILE A 361 -5.18 15.67 -11.41
C ILE A 361 -5.54 15.03 -12.75
N GLU A 362 -5.43 15.78 -13.84
CA GLU A 362 -5.78 15.41 -15.21
C GLU A 362 -7.28 15.11 -15.36
N ARG A 363 -8.10 15.58 -14.41
CA ARG A 363 -9.57 15.45 -14.40
C ARG A 363 -10.19 16.58 -13.60
N LYS A 364 -11.40 16.99 -13.98
CA LYS A 364 -12.21 17.96 -13.23
C LYS A 364 -12.97 17.29 -12.06
N ASP A 365 -12.24 16.72 -11.10
CA ASP A 365 -12.83 16.14 -9.90
C ASP A 365 -12.58 16.99 -8.65
N ARG A 366 -13.66 17.57 -8.11
CA ARG A 366 -13.60 18.40 -6.90
C ARG A 366 -13.24 17.62 -5.65
N LYS A 367 -13.49 16.31 -5.59
CA LYS A 367 -13.20 15.48 -4.41
C LYS A 367 -11.71 15.28 -4.20
N LEU A 368 -10.93 15.39 -5.27
CA LEU A 368 -9.47 15.28 -5.26
C LEU A 368 -8.77 16.60 -4.93
N ILE A 369 -9.53 17.71 -4.89
CA ILE A 369 -9.06 19.02 -4.44
C ILE A 369 -9.54 19.29 -3.03
N HIS A 370 -8.59 19.34 -2.11
CA HIS A 370 -8.83 19.68 -0.71
C HIS A 370 -8.47 21.14 -0.52
N ALA A 371 -9.45 22.00 -0.22
CA ALA A 371 -9.21 23.43 -0.09
C ALA A 371 -9.48 23.89 1.34
N LEU A 372 -8.53 24.61 1.92
CA LEU A 372 -8.70 25.29 3.21
C LEU A 372 -8.05 26.67 3.19
N GLN A 373 -8.44 27.50 4.13
CA GLN A 373 -7.89 28.85 4.29
C GLN A 373 -7.14 28.96 5.62
N PHE A 374 -5.92 29.48 5.57
CA PHE A 374 -5.15 29.78 6.77
C PHE A 374 -5.64 31.08 7.41
N HIS A 375 -5.79 31.02 8.72
CA HIS A 375 -6.16 32.14 9.57
C HIS A 375 -5.07 32.30 10.65
N PRO A 376 -4.89 33.50 11.24
CA PRO A 376 -3.77 33.76 12.14
C PRO A 376 -3.65 32.85 13.37
N THR A 377 -4.75 32.19 13.77
CA THR A 377 -4.80 31.30 14.94
C THR A 377 -4.75 29.82 14.58
N VAL A 378 -4.58 29.44 13.30
CA VAL A 378 -4.47 28.03 12.93
C VAL A 378 -3.23 27.42 13.57
N SER A 379 -3.38 26.23 14.15
CA SER A 379 -2.33 25.52 14.87
C SER A 379 -1.93 24.22 14.18
N TYR A 380 -0.84 23.59 14.66
CA TYR A 380 -0.44 22.26 14.21
C TYR A 380 -1.54 21.24 14.54
N GLU A 381 -2.18 21.39 15.69
CA GLU A 381 -3.25 20.54 16.20
C GLU A 381 -4.52 20.56 15.34
N ASP A 382 -4.75 21.67 14.63
CA ASP A 382 -5.84 21.81 13.67
C ASP A 382 -5.49 21.22 12.30
N PHE A 383 -4.26 21.48 11.85
CA PHE A 383 -3.84 21.18 10.48
C PHE A 383 -3.30 19.76 10.31
N VAL A 384 -2.49 19.28 11.26
CA VAL A 384 -1.77 18.01 11.20
C VAL A 384 -2.43 16.96 12.07
N ARG A 385 -2.33 17.09 13.41
CA ARG A 385 -2.86 16.13 14.37
C ARG A 385 -2.89 16.74 15.77
N GLY A 386 -3.97 16.53 16.51
CA GLY A 386 -4.15 17.13 17.84
C GLY A 386 -5.05 16.34 18.77
N TRP A 387 -4.90 16.56 20.08
CA TRP A 387 -5.80 15.99 21.08
C TRP A 387 -7.12 16.77 21.11
N ARG A 388 -8.24 16.06 20.92
CA ARG A 388 -9.59 16.65 20.96
C ARG A 388 -10.44 15.93 22.01
N PRO A 389 -11.34 16.64 22.72
CA PRO A 389 -12.27 16.01 23.64
C PRO A 389 -13.29 15.15 22.87
N SER A 390 -13.43 13.91 23.30
CA SER A 390 -14.45 12.95 22.85
C SER A 390 -15.72 13.09 23.70
N GLY A 391 -16.85 12.60 23.19
CA GLY A 391 -18.15 12.65 23.87
C GLY A 391 -18.20 11.91 25.22
N ASP A 392 -17.22 11.03 25.49
CA ASP A 392 -17.05 10.34 26.77
C ASP A 392 -16.16 11.11 27.77
N GLY A 393 -15.77 12.35 27.46
CA GLY A 393 -14.96 13.21 28.31
C GLY A 393 -13.46 12.91 28.30
N LYS A 394 -13.00 11.98 27.46
CA LYS A 394 -11.57 11.68 27.28
C LYS A 394 -10.99 12.50 26.14
N LEU A 395 -9.66 12.68 26.16
CA LEU A 395 -8.94 13.22 25.01
C LEU A 395 -8.63 12.08 24.03
N THR A 396 -8.96 12.29 22.77
CA THR A 396 -8.64 11.39 21.67
C THR A 396 -7.75 12.12 20.67
N LEU A 397 -6.65 11.48 20.29
CA LEU A 397 -5.79 11.99 19.24
C LEU A 397 -6.56 11.92 17.93
N THR A 398 -6.70 13.05 17.25
CA THR A 398 -7.51 13.19 16.03
C THR A 398 -6.67 13.81 14.93
N ASP A 399 -6.79 13.26 13.73
CA ASP A 399 -6.11 13.74 12.55
C ASP A 399 -6.68 15.09 12.10
N GLY A 400 -5.80 15.92 11.57
CA GLY A 400 -6.12 17.19 10.92
C GLY A 400 -6.24 17.00 9.41
N VAL A 401 -6.65 18.07 8.73
CA VAL A 401 -6.94 18.06 7.30
C VAL A 401 -5.74 17.58 6.48
N PHE A 402 -4.52 17.89 6.87
CA PHE A 402 -3.33 17.46 6.14
C PHE A 402 -3.17 15.92 6.13
N LEU A 403 -3.35 15.28 7.29
CA LEU A 403 -3.23 13.83 7.41
C LEU A 403 -4.42 13.12 6.78
N ASP A 404 -5.63 13.67 6.88
CA ASP A 404 -6.81 13.13 6.17
C ASP A 404 -6.59 13.08 4.65
N VAL A 405 -5.94 14.09 4.09
CA VAL A 405 -5.61 14.15 2.65
C VAL A 405 -4.53 13.15 2.29
N ILE A 406 -3.52 12.98 3.14
CA ILE A 406 -2.47 11.97 2.95
C ILE A 406 -3.08 10.57 3.00
N ASP A 407 -3.94 10.28 3.98
CA ASP A 407 -4.60 8.99 4.09
C ASP A 407 -5.43 8.69 2.84
N ALA A 408 -6.19 9.67 2.33
CA ALA A 408 -6.90 9.51 1.06
C ALA A 408 -5.95 9.21 -0.11
N ALA A 409 -4.85 9.96 -0.24
CA ALA A 409 -3.89 9.79 -1.33
C ALA A 409 -3.14 8.46 -1.30
N VAL A 410 -2.79 7.96 -0.10
CA VAL A 410 -2.14 6.65 0.07
C VAL A 410 -3.08 5.52 -0.32
N ASN A 411 -4.38 5.69 -0.05
CA ASN A 411 -5.41 4.68 -0.33
C ASN A 411 -5.99 4.76 -1.76
N GLU A 412 -5.75 5.84 -2.50
CA GLU A 412 -6.20 6.06 -3.88
C GLU A 412 -5.00 6.34 -4.80
N PRO A 413 -4.17 5.31 -5.11
CA PRO A 413 -2.90 5.51 -5.82
C PRO A 413 -3.06 6.02 -7.27
N ASP A 414 -4.26 5.96 -7.82
CA ASP A 414 -4.62 6.50 -9.14
C ASP A 414 -4.75 8.02 -9.19
N ASN A 415 -5.05 8.62 -8.06
CA ASN A 415 -5.53 9.98 -8.02
C ASN A 415 -4.45 10.87 -7.43
N ASN A 416 -3.98 11.84 -8.20
CA ASN A 416 -3.26 12.95 -7.59
C ASN A 416 -4.26 13.67 -6.67
N HIS A 417 -3.89 13.88 -5.42
CA HIS A 417 -4.62 14.77 -4.52
C HIS A 417 -3.90 16.11 -4.44
N VAL A 418 -4.65 17.21 -4.48
CA VAL A 418 -4.09 18.55 -4.38
C VAL A 418 -4.69 19.27 -3.19
N LEU A 419 -3.82 19.68 -2.26
CA LEU A 419 -4.16 20.56 -1.15
C LEU A 419 -3.98 22.02 -1.57
N VAL A 420 -5.06 22.77 -1.66
CA VAL A 420 -5.07 24.21 -1.90
C VAL A 420 -5.15 24.94 -0.57
N ILE A 421 -4.07 25.60 -0.19
CA ILE A 421 -4.00 26.44 1.02
C ILE A 421 -4.17 27.90 0.61
N GLU A 422 -5.35 28.45 0.89
CA GLU A 422 -5.65 29.86 0.68
C GLU A 422 -5.05 30.71 1.81
N GLU A 423 -4.56 31.90 1.48
CA GLU A 423 -3.97 32.85 2.45
C GLU A 423 -2.83 32.28 3.30
N ILE A 424 -1.99 31.42 2.70
CA ILE A 424 -0.87 30.73 3.35
C ILE A 424 0.05 31.66 4.16
N ASN A 425 0.17 32.94 3.78
CA ASN A 425 1.00 33.93 4.44
C ASN A 425 0.37 34.56 5.71
N ARG A 426 -0.88 34.21 6.06
CA ARG A 426 -1.57 34.72 7.27
C ARG A 426 -1.29 33.91 8.53
N ALA A 427 -0.67 32.74 8.41
CA ALA A 427 -0.31 31.89 9.53
C ALA A 427 1.22 31.78 9.67
N ASN A 428 1.68 31.40 10.87
CA ASN A 428 3.07 31.04 11.08
C ASN A 428 3.34 29.64 10.53
N LEU A 429 3.83 29.54 9.29
CA LEU A 429 4.01 28.27 8.60
C LEU A 429 4.91 27.28 9.35
N ALA A 430 5.98 27.77 9.97
CA ALA A 430 6.88 26.92 10.75
C ALA A 430 6.17 26.25 11.93
N GLN A 431 5.26 26.99 12.59
CA GLN A 431 4.48 26.46 13.69
C GLN A 431 3.37 25.51 13.22
N VAL A 432 2.69 25.84 12.11
CA VAL A 432 1.56 25.05 11.61
C VAL A 432 2.01 23.73 10.99
N MET A 433 3.14 23.73 10.28
CA MET A 433 3.64 22.55 9.58
C MET A 433 4.67 21.74 10.39
N GLY A 434 5.32 22.33 11.40
CA GLY A 434 6.28 21.61 12.25
C GLY A 434 7.38 20.91 11.44
N GLU A 435 7.64 19.64 11.75
CA GLU A 435 8.61 18.80 11.05
C GLU A 435 8.25 18.50 9.58
N LEU A 436 6.99 18.72 9.17
CA LEU A 436 6.53 18.39 7.82
C LEU A 436 7.12 19.30 6.74
N LEU A 437 7.64 20.48 7.09
CA LEU A 437 8.24 21.40 6.12
C LEU A 437 9.32 20.71 5.28
N THR A 438 10.13 19.86 5.91
CA THR A 438 11.17 19.07 5.24
C THR A 438 10.56 17.97 4.37
N LEU A 439 9.49 17.32 4.85
CA LEU A 439 8.83 16.21 4.16
C LEU A 439 7.98 16.67 2.95
N LEU A 440 7.74 17.97 2.80
CA LEU A 440 7.06 18.50 1.62
C LEU A 440 7.92 18.47 0.37
N GLU A 441 9.25 18.36 0.49
CA GLU A 441 10.17 18.31 -0.65
C GLU A 441 9.91 17.07 -1.52
N SER A 442 10.01 17.23 -2.84
CA SER A 442 9.63 16.19 -3.80
C SER A 442 10.40 14.88 -3.64
N ASP A 443 11.67 14.98 -3.25
CA ASP A 443 12.60 13.87 -3.01
C ASP A 443 12.49 13.27 -1.59
N LYS A 444 11.62 13.83 -0.73
CA LYS A 444 11.41 13.35 0.65
C LYS A 444 10.03 12.73 0.88
N ARG A 445 9.21 12.60 -0.17
CA ARG A 445 7.82 12.09 -0.10
C ARG A 445 7.68 10.58 -0.28
N ASP A 446 8.69 9.91 -0.81
CA ASP A 446 8.76 8.44 -0.97
C ASP A 446 10.08 7.98 -0.32
N PRO A 447 10.20 8.09 1.02
CA PRO A 447 11.43 7.80 1.74
C PRO A 447 11.76 6.31 1.75
#